data_AF-A0A7J4ELC0-F1
#
_entry.id   AF-A0A7J4ELC0-F1
#
_cell.length_a   1.000
_cell.length_b   1.000
_cell.length_c   1.000
_cell.angle_alpha   90.00
_cell.angle_beta   90.00
_cell.angle_gamma   90.00
#
_symmetry.space_group_name_H-M   'P 1'
#
loop_
_entity.id
_entity.type
_entity.pdbx_description
1 polymer ?
#
loop_
_entity_poly.entity_id
_entity_poly.type
_entity_poly.pdbx_seq_one_letter_code
_entity_poly.pdbx_strand_id
1 'polypeptide(L)'
;MGEQIYEESIEILRENQHENGGFFASPPSKRYPIIYTRDHTSAILGAISARLFEMAKKGLEFILSAQKPSGEFSQRYDIYGVDASYKDLHIDVCGMVLFALNQYYEAIKDKNNESKKFIEKYWNNIEKAVDFILLHKNKEMNLIHTIYSIHEFPAYEMGFEIFANCACCAGILGAVNLGKELNKDVSIWEEESKIIKDSILTKFWSPRRQSFLKNIQVRDKNRDPVKYDEFASVVSNVDVAEYAPAYFDLI
;
A
#
# COMPACT_ATOMS: atom_id res chain seq x y z
N MET A 1 -6.74 13.68 27.76
CA MET A 1 -6.41 12.28 27.37
C MET A 1 -6.11 12.17 25.88
N GLY A 2 -6.98 12.65 24.97
CA GLY A 2 -6.68 12.61 23.52
C GLY A 2 -5.47 13.45 23.08
N GLU A 3 -5.33 14.68 23.58
CA GLU A 3 -4.20 15.57 23.27
C GLU A 3 -2.86 15.00 23.75
N GLN A 4 -2.83 14.48 24.98
CA GLN A 4 -1.65 13.81 25.52
C GLN A 4 -1.24 12.58 24.69
N ILE A 5 -2.19 11.71 24.31
CA ILE A 5 -1.90 10.54 23.47
C ILE A 5 -1.36 10.98 22.10
N TYR A 6 -1.89 12.06 21.55
CA TYR A 6 -1.44 12.62 20.28
C TYR A 6 0.01 13.12 20.35
N GLU A 7 0.34 13.90 21.39
CA GLU A 7 1.70 14.40 21.62
C GLU A 7 2.70 13.26 21.85
N GLU A 8 2.33 12.27 22.69
CA GLU A 8 3.15 11.07 22.92
C GLU A 8 3.36 10.27 21.62
N SER A 9 2.34 10.18 20.76
CA SER A 9 2.46 9.50 19.46
C SER A 9 3.41 10.23 18.50
N ILE A 10 3.44 11.57 18.53
CA ILE A 10 4.38 12.37 17.76
C ILE A 10 5.83 12.14 18.22
N GLU A 11 6.06 12.10 19.53
CA GLU A 11 7.39 11.81 20.08
C GLU A 11 7.85 10.41 19.66
N ILE A 12 6.98 9.40 19.75
CA ILE A 12 7.28 8.04 19.27
C ILE A 12 7.63 8.04 17.78
N LEU A 13 6.88 8.76 16.93
CA LEU A 13 7.20 8.87 15.50
C LEU A 13 8.60 9.45 15.26
N ARG A 14 9.00 10.48 16.03
CA ARG A 14 10.33 11.09 15.95
C ARG A 14 11.44 10.12 16.36
N GLU A 15 11.28 9.44 17.49
CA GLU A 15 12.27 8.49 18.00
C GLU A 15 12.43 7.25 17.09
N ASN A 16 11.37 6.91 16.36
CA ASN A 16 11.29 5.70 15.56
C ASN A 16 11.78 5.87 14.12
N GLN A 17 12.16 7.09 13.68
CA GLN A 17 12.77 7.31 12.38
C GLN A 17 14.30 7.26 12.45
N HIS A 18 14.91 6.37 11.67
CA HIS A 18 16.36 6.36 11.49
C HIS A 18 16.85 7.63 10.77
N GLU A 19 18.13 7.99 10.97
CA GLU A 19 18.75 9.13 10.29
C GLU A 19 18.78 9.01 8.75
N ASN A 20 18.59 7.81 8.21
CA ASN A 20 18.47 7.56 6.77
C ASN A 20 17.02 7.67 6.25
N GLY A 21 16.04 7.92 7.12
CA GLY A 21 14.62 8.10 6.76
C GLY A 21 13.72 6.91 7.05
N GLY A 22 14.29 5.72 7.17
CA GLY A 22 13.56 4.50 7.51
C GLY A 22 12.91 4.54 8.90
N PHE A 23 11.58 4.49 8.96
CA PHE A 23 10.84 4.20 10.19
C PHE A 23 10.90 2.72 10.55
N PHE A 24 11.31 2.40 11.77
CA PHE A 24 11.28 1.02 12.27
C PHE A 24 9.85 0.55 12.57
N ALA A 25 9.59 -0.75 12.52
CA ALA A 25 8.31 -1.31 12.95
C ALA A 25 8.09 -1.18 14.48
N SER A 26 9.18 -1.15 15.25
CA SER A 26 9.17 -0.79 16.67
C SER A 26 10.46 -0.05 17.02
N PRO A 27 10.49 0.74 18.11
CA PRO A 27 11.68 1.50 18.48
C PRO A 27 12.95 0.63 18.53
N PRO A 28 14.14 1.16 18.20
CA PRO A 28 15.39 0.39 18.11
C PRO A 28 15.73 -0.46 19.35
N SER A 29 15.28 -0.02 20.53
CA SER A 29 15.46 -0.70 21.82
C SER A 29 14.47 -1.85 22.06
N LYS A 30 13.59 -2.15 21.10
CA LYS A 30 12.50 -3.13 21.21
C LYS A 30 12.71 -4.29 20.25
N ARG A 31 11.71 -5.18 20.18
CA ARG A 31 11.80 -6.52 19.57
C ARG A 31 11.94 -6.51 18.04
N TYR A 32 11.51 -5.45 17.35
CA TYR A 32 11.47 -5.38 15.88
C TYR A 32 12.14 -4.09 15.34
N PRO A 33 13.47 -3.92 15.48
CA PRO A 33 14.19 -2.77 14.93
C PRO A 33 14.48 -2.99 13.43
N ILE A 34 13.45 -3.33 12.66
CA ILE A 34 13.51 -3.59 11.21
C ILE A 34 12.47 -2.70 10.53
N ILE A 35 12.75 -2.25 9.31
CA ILE A 35 11.86 -1.39 8.54
C ILE A 35 10.96 -2.27 7.68
N TYR A 36 9.78 -2.61 8.19
CA TYR A 36 8.73 -3.25 7.38
C TYR A 36 8.05 -2.20 6.52
N THR A 37 7.89 -2.46 5.22
CA THR A 37 7.38 -1.44 4.29
C THR A 37 5.97 -0.98 4.65
N ARG A 38 5.13 -1.88 5.17
CA ARG A 38 3.77 -1.57 5.62
C ARG A 38 3.76 -0.62 6.82
N ASP A 39 4.50 -0.96 7.87
CA ASP A 39 4.64 -0.19 9.10
C ASP A 39 5.29 1.17 8.82
N HIS A 40 6.36 1.15 8.00
CA HIS A 40 7.05 2.33 7.52
C HIS A 40 6.10 3.29 6.81
N THR A 41 5.30 2.79 5.89
CA THR A 41 4.35 3.61 5.13
C THR A 41 3.23 4.14 6.01
N SER A 42 2.79 3.35 7.00
CA SER A 42 1.81 3.80 8.01
C SER A 42 2.37 4.95 8.86
N ALA A 43 3.66 4.89 9.23
CA ALA A 43 4.35 5.98 9.92
C ALA A 43 4.48 7.24 9.05
N ILE A 44 4.73 7.10 7.74
CA ILE A 44 4.71 8.23 6.78
C ILE A 44 3.33 8.90 6.79
N LEU A 45 2.24 8.13 6.67
CA LEU A 45 0.87 8.66 6.70
C LEU A 45 0.58 9.38 8.03
N GLY A 46 1.05 8.81 9.16
CA GLY A 46 0.99 9.46 10.47
C GLY A 46 1.74 10.80 10.50
N ALA A 47 2.96 10.84 9.95
CA ALA A 47 3.75 12.06 9.85
C ALA A 47 3.08 13.12 8.97
N ILE A 48 2.45 12.73 7.85
CA ILE A 48 1.66 13.63 6.98
C ILE A 48 0.48 14.23 7.77
N SER A 49 -0.28 13.38 8.47
CA SER A 49 -1.43 13.80 9.29
C SER A 49 -1.00 14.77 10.40
N ALA A 50 0.15 14.51 11.04
CA ALA A 50 0.75 15.38 12.04
C ALA A 50 1.49 16.60 11.46
N ARG A 51 1.45 16.83 10.14
CA ARG A 51 2.13 17.92 9.42
C ARG A 51 3.65 17.94 9.58
N LEU A 52 4.26 16.79 9.86
CA LEU A 52 5.70 16.58 9.93
C LEU A 52 6.27 16.30 8.53
N PHE A 53 6.10 17.24 7.60
CA PHE A 53 6.33 17.00 6.17
C PHE A 53 7.77 16.63 5.81
N GLU A 54 8.78 17.24 6.45
CA GLU A 54 10.19 16.86 6.19
C GLU A 54 10.47 15.41 6.61
N MET A 55 9.85 14.95 7.70
CA MET A 55 9.97 13.59 8.17
C MET A 55 9.31 12.61 7.20
N ALA A 56 8.10 12.94 6.72
CA ALA A 56 7.38 12.16 5.72
C ALA A 56 8.17 12.08 4.40
N LYS A 57 8.70 13.22 3.93
CA LYS A 57 9.55 13.29 2.73
C LYS A 57 10.75 12.36 2.85
N LYS A 58 11.45 12.41 3.97
CA LYS A 58 12.63 11.58 4.23
C LYS A 58 12.29 10.08 4.24
N GLY A 59 11.13 9.71 4.79
CA GLY A 59 10.62 8.34 4.70
C GLY A 59 10.32 7.91 3.26
N LEU A 60 9.65 8.76 2.49
CA LEU A 60 9.37 8.51 1.08
C LEU A 60 10.66 8.35 0.26
N GLU A 61 11.65 9.21 0.47
CA GLU A 61 12.95 9.09 -0.20
C GLU A 61 13.66 7.78 0.11
N PHE A 62 13.65 7.36 1.38
CA PHE A 62 14.21 6.08 1.80
C PHE A 62 13.57 4.92 1.03
N ILE A 63 12.24 4.82 1.04
CA ILE A 63 11.57 3.67 0.46
C ILE A 63 11.61 3.68 -1.07
N LEU A 64 11.45 4.84 -1.72
CA LEU A 64 11.52 4.97 -3.17
C LEU A 64 12.92 4.64 -3.70
N SER A 65 13.97 5.00 -2.97
CA SER A 65 15.35 4.63 -3.32
C SER A 65 15.66 3.14 -3.11
N ALA A 66 14.86 2.43 -2.31
CA ALA A 66 15.00 1.00 -2.04
C ALA A 66 14.13 0.10 -2.96
N GLN A 67 13.42 0.70 -3.93
CA GLN A 67 12.59 -0.06 -4.88
C GLN A 67 13.45 -0.99 -5.73
N LYS A 68 12.97 -2.22 -5.95
CA LYS A 68 13.67 -3.19 -6.80
C LYS A 68 13.58 -2.81 -8.28
N PRO A 69 14.51 -3.27 -9.13
CA PRO A 69 14.50 -2.96 -10.56
C PRO A 69 13.19 -3.31 -11.28
N SER A 70 12.50 -4.36 -10.83
CA SER A 70 11.21 -4.85 -11.32
C SER A 70 9.99 -4.04 -10.86
N GLY A 71 10.16 -3.04 -9.98
CA GLY A 71 9.11 -2.11 -9.57
C GLY A 71 8.45 -2.40 -8.23
N GLU A 72 8.72 -3.55 -7.64
CA GLU A 72 8.21 -3.92 -6.34
C GLU A 72 9.00 -3.35 -5.18
N PHE A 73 8.31 -3.21 -4.06
CA PHE A 73 8.91 -2.98 -2.76
C PHE A 73 8.95 -4.29 -1.98
N SER A 74 10.03 -4.50 -1.24
CA SER A 74 10.24 -5.70 -0.45
C SER A 74 9.37 -5.70 0.80
N GLN A 75 9.21 -6.85 1.45
CA GLN A 75 8.48 -6.95 2.71
C GLN A 75 9.09 -6.04 3.77
N ARG A 76 10.42 -6.07 3.87
CA ARG A 76 11.18 -5.29 4.85
C ARG A 76 12.61 -5.03 4.40
N TYR A 77 13.21 -4.02 5.01
CA TYR A 77 14.53 -3.52 4.72
C TYR A 77 15.35 -3.31 5.99
N ASP A 78 16.67 -3.34 5.85
CA ASP A 78 17.58 -2.79 6.87
C ASP A 78 17.65 -1.25 6.79
N ILE A 79 18.43 -0.63 7.68
CA ILE A 79 18.59 0.83 7.76
C ILE A 79 19.27 1.47 6.53
N TYR A 80 19.81 0.65 5.63
CA TYR A 80 20.45 1.08 4.39
C TYR A 80 19.56 0.88 3.16
N GLY A 81 18.32 0.40 3.34
CA GLY A 81 17.40 0.12 2.25
C GLY A 81 17.75 -1.18 1.51
N VAL A 82 18.55 -2.06 2.11
CA VAL A 82 18.83 -3.39 1.56
C VAL A 82 17.69 -4.34 1.93
N ASP A 83 17.21 -5.10 0.95
CA ASP A 83 16.15 -6.10 1.15
C ASP A 83 16.57 -7.11 2.23
N ALA A 84 15.79 -7.18 3.30
CA ALA A 84 15.98 -8.08 4.42
C ALA A 84 14.82 -9.08 4.56
N SER A 85 14.00 -9.24 3.52
CA SER A 85 12.79 -10.06 3.51
C SER A 85 13.07 -11.53 3.82
N TYR A 86 12.11 -12.17 4.46
CA TYR A 86 12.15 -13.60 4.80
C TYR A 86 10.89 -14.34 4.33
N LYS A 87 9.89 -13.61 3.85
CA LYS A 87 8.71 -14.12 3.15
C LYS A 87 8.72 -13.62 1.71
N ASP A 88 7.88 -14.23 0.88
CA ASP A 88 7.74 -13.82 -0.51
C ASP A 88 6.96 -12.49 -0.62
N LEU A 89 6.56 -12.16 -1.84
CA LEU A 89 5.98 -10.88 -2.22
C LEU A 89 4.71 -10.51 -1.43
N HIS A 90 4.69 -9.26 -0.93
CA HIS A 90 3.56 -8.59 -0.30
C HIS A 90 3.10 -7.43 -1.19
N ILE A 91 2.12 -7.67 -2.08
CA ILE A 91 1.74 -6.70 -3.12
C ILE A 91 1.10 -5.42 -2.56
N ASP A 92 0.49 -5.49 -1.37
CA ASP A 92 -0.11 -4.36 -0.68
C ASP A 92 0.88 -3.22 -0.46
N VAL A 93 2.15 -3.56 -0.21
CA VAL A 93 3.17 -2.56 0.11
C VAL A 93 3.48 -1.65 -1.08
N CYS A 94 3.34 -2.13 -2.33
CA CYS A 94 3.45 -1.29 -3.52
C CYS A 94 2.31 -0.27 -3.59
N GLY A 95 1.08 -0.72 -3.34
CA GLY A 95 -0.09 0.15 -3.31
C GLY A 95 0.02 1.22 -2.21
N MET A 96 0.43 0.81 -1.01
CA MET A 96 0.58 1.73 0.12
C MET A 96 1.62 2.81 -0.14
N VAL A 97 2.79 2.49 -0.70
CA VAL A 97 3.83 3.49 -0.98
C VAL A 97 3.34 4.54 -1.97
N LEU A 98 2.66 4.11 -3.05
CA LEU A 98 2.06 5.03 -4.02
C LEU A 98 0.96 5.90 -3.40
N PHE A 99 0.12 5.30 -2.57
CA PHE A 99 -0.92 6.03 -1.84
C PHE A 99 -0.31 7.10 -0.93
N ALA A 100 0.68 6.74 -0.11
CA ALA A 100 1.36 7.70 0.78
C ALA A 100 2.09 8.81 0.01
N LEU A 101 2.68 8.50 -1.15
CA LEU A 101 3.30 9.49 -2.02
C LEU A 101 2.27 10.51 -2.54
N ASN A 102 1.08 10.05 -2.93
CA ASN A 102 -0.01 10.93 -3.33
C ASN A 102 -0.52 11.78 -2.15
N GLN A 103 -0.76 11.17 -0.98
CA GLN A 103 -1.20 11.91 0.22
C GLN A 103 -0.19 12.99 0.63
N TYR A 104 1.12 12.68 0.52
CA TYR A 104 2.18 13.65 0.77
C TYR A 104 2.10 14.82 -0.22
N TYR A 105 2.03 14.52 -1.51
CA TYR A 105 1.93 15.53 -2.56
C TYR A 105 0.72 16.45 -2.34
N GLU A 106 -0.46 15.88 -2.14
CA GLU A 106 -1.70 16.63 -1.88
C GLU A 106 -1.57 17.55 -0.65
N ALA A 107 -0.88 17.10 0.40
CA ALA A 107 -0.69 17.90 1.62
C ALA A 107 0.27 19.09 1.43
N ILE A 108 1.09 19.12 0.38
CA ILE A 108 2.13 20.15 0.18
C ILE A 108 2.07 20.88 -1.18
N LYS A 109 1.24 20.44 -2.14
CA LYS A 109 1.25 20.96 -3.51
C LYS A 109 1.05 22.47 -3.63
N ASP A 110 0.22 23.05 -2.75
CA ASP A 110 -0.05 24.49 -2.73
C ASP A 110 1.02 25.32 -2.00
N LYS A 111 1.96 24.65 -1.30
CA LYS A 111 2.94 25.32 -0.45
C LYS A 111 4.22 25.69 -1.20
N ASN A 112 4.63 24.88 -2.18
CA ASN A 112 5.77 25.17 -3.03
C ASN A 112 5.78 24.35 -4.32
N ASN A 113 6.51 24.85 -5.33
CA ASN A 113 6.76 24.14 -6.59
C ASN A 113 7.74 22.95 -6.45
N GLU A 114 8.32 22.72 -5.27
CA GLU A 114 9.25 21.61 -5.04
C GLU A 114 8.54 20.26 -4.95
N SER A 115 7.27 20.27 -4.51
CA SER A 115 6.37 19.12 -4.53
C SER A 115 6.36 18.42 -5.90
N LYS A 116 6.17 19.19 -6.98
CA LYS A 116 6.14 18.66 -8.36
C LYS A 116 7.49 18.06 -8.78
N LYS A 117 8.60 18.73 -8.47
CA LYS A 117 9.96 18.25 -8.76
C LYS A 117 10.27 16.95 -8.01
N PHE A 118 9.76 16.81 -6.79
CA PHE A 118 9.91 15.60 -6.01
C PHE A 118 9.23 14.41 -6.67
N ILE A 119 7.99 14.58 -7.16
CA ILE A 119 7.27 13.52 -7.88
C ILE A 119 7.96 13.22 -9.22
N GLU A 120 8.40 14.25 -9.95
CA GLU A 120 9.10 14.07 -11.22
C GLU A 120 10.40 13.28 -11.05
N LYS A 121 11.17 13.52 -9.98
CA LYS A 121 12.37 12.74 -9.61
C LYS A 121 12.10 11.24 -9.49
N TYR A 122 10.93 10.86 -8.98
CA TYR A 122 10.55 9.47 -8.72
C TYR A 122 9.51 8.93 -9.71
N TRP A 123 9.25 9.62 -10.83
CA TRP A 123 8.22 9.21 -11.78
C TRP A 123 8.43 7.79 -12.32
N ASN A 124 9.66 7.43 -12.67
CA ASN A 124 9.99 6.07 -13.13
C ASN A 124 9.74 5.01 -12.04
N ASN A 125 9.88 5.35 -10.75
CA ASN A 125 9.53 4.45 -9.66
C ASN A 125 8.02 4.23 -9.58
N ILE A 126 7.23 5.31 -9.78
CA ILE A 126 5.77 5.26 -9.83
C ILE A 126 5.29 4.36 -10.97
N GLU A 127 5.80 4.58 -12.19
CA GLU A 127 5.48 3.76 -13.37
C GLU A 127 5.71 2.27 -13.10
N LYS A 128 6.91 1.93 -12.64
CA LYS A 128 7.26 0.53 -12.36
C LYS A 128 6.40 -0.09 -11.27
N ALA A 129 6.04 0.66 -10.22
CA ALA A 129 5.18 0.14 -9.16
C ALA A 129 3.76 -0.13 -9.68
N VAL A 130 3.20 0.77 -10.50
CA VAL A 130 1.88 0.56 -11.13
C VAL A 130 1.91 -0.64 -12.07
N ASP A 131 2.91 -0.73 -12.93
CA ASP A 131 3.07 -1.85 -13.86
C ASP A 131 3.19 -3.18 -13.11
N PHE A 132 3.95 -3.19 -12.01
CA PHE A 132 4.10 -4.37 -11.16
C PHE A 132 2.76 -4.77 -10.50
N ILE A 133 1.96 -3.81 -10.02
CA ILE A 133 0.62 -4.09 -9.48
C ILE A 133 -0.29 -4.68 -10.56
N LEU A 134 -0.34 -4.05 -11.74
CA LEU A 134 -1.21 -4.48 -12.84
C LEU A 134 -0.80 -5.84 -13.41
N LEU A 135 0.48 -6.19 -13.37
CA LEU A 135 0.97 -7.53 -13.72
C LEU A 135 0.34 -8.62 -12.84
N HIS A 136 0.00 -8.30 -11.59
CA HIS A 136 -0.63 -9.23 -10.64
C HIS A 136 -2.16 -9.20 -10.69
N LYS A 137 -2.77 -8.41 -11.59
CA LYS A 137 -4.21 -8.35 -11.77
C LYS A 137 -4.72 -9.62 -12.45
N ASN A 138 -5.66 -10.30 -11.80
CA ASN A 138 -6.38 -11.42 -12.40
C ASN A 138 -7.43 -10.89 -13.39
N LYS A 139 -7.44 -11.43 -14.62
CA LYS A 139 -8.32 -10.97 -15.70
C LYS A 139 -9.80 -11.34 -15.53
N GLU A 140 -10.10 -12.42 -14.80
CA GLU A 140 -11.47 -12.87 -14.54
C GLU A 140 -12.07 -12.11 -13.36
N MET A 141 -11.27 -11.92 -12.32
CA MET A 141 -11.71 -11.28 -11.09
C MET A 141 -11.61 -9.77 -11.15
N ASN A 142 -10.75 -9.22 -12.01
CA ASN A 142 -10.39 -7.80 -12.01
C ASN A 142 -9.87 -7.33 -10.64
N LEU A 143 -9.30 -8.25 -9.88
CA LEU A 143 -8.70 -8.04 -8.57
C LEU A 143 -7.21 -8.42 -8.63
N ILE A 144 -6.42 -7.82 -7.75
CA ILE A 144 -4.99 -8.08 -7.58
C ILE A 144 -4.82 -9.36 -6.78
N HIS A 145 -4.12 -10.32 -7.37
CA HIS A 145 -3.80 -11.58 -6.72
C HIS A 145 -2.69 -11.38 -5.67
N THR A 146 -2.88 -11.98 -4.50
CA THR A 146 -2.06 -11.80 -3.30
C THR A 146 -1.59 -13.17 -2.80
N ILE A 147 -0.30 -13.26 -2.45
CA ILE A 147 0.26 -14.48 -1.84
C ILE A 147 0.12 -14.41 -0.31
N TYR A 148 0.33 -13.22 0.25
CA TYR A 148 0.26 -12.92 1.68
C TYR A 148 -0.72 -11.76 1.90
N SER A 149 -1.50 -11.82 2.99
CA SER A 149 -2.19 -10.64 3.50
C SER A 149 -1.30 -9.81 4.42
N ILE A 150 -1.88 -8.74 4.98
CA ILE A 150 -1.28 -7.95 6.04
C ILE A 150 -0.84 -8.75 7.28
N HIS A 151 -1.50 -9.86 7.58
CA HIS A 151 -1.16 -10.74 8.71
C HIS A 151 -0.14 -11.82 8.36
N GLU A 152 0.29 -11.84 7.10
CA GLU A 152 1.36 -12.68 6.59
C GLU A 152 1.18 -14.19 6.88
N PHE A 153 -0.05 -14.71 6.80
CA PHE A 153 -0.39 -16.12 7.04
C PHE A 153 -0.97 -16.81 5.77
N PRO A 154 -0.12 -17.30 4.84
CA PRO A 154 -0.53 -17.77 3.51
C PRO A 154 -1.59 -18.86 3.47
N ALA A 155 -1.57 -19.78 4.45
CA ALA A 155 -2.40 -20.99 4.40
C ALA A 155 -3.91 -20.68 4.36
N TYR A 156 -4.33 -19.50 4.82
CA TYR A 156 -5.73 -19.05 4.77
C TYR A 156 -5.95 -17.77 3.95
N GLU A 157 -4.89 -17.12 3.49
CA GLU A 157 -4.94 -15.73 3.02
C GLU A 157 -4.47 -15.55 1.57
N MET A 158 -4.01 -16.62 0.93
CA MET A 158 -3.67 -16.59 -0.49
C MET A 158 -4.95 -16.47 -1.36
N GLY A 159 -4.94 -15.56 -2.31
CA GLY A 159 -6.09 -15.28 -3.18
C GLY A 159 -6.26 -13.79 -3.40
N PHE A 160 -7.46 -13.26 -3.15
CA PHE A 160 -7.74 -11.84 -3.23
C PHE A 160 -8.11 -11.33 -1.84
N GLU A 161 -7.23 -10.52 -1.26
CA GLU A 161 -7.43 -9.94 0.06
C GLU A 161 -7.79 -8.46 -0.06
N ILE A 162 -8.78 -8.01 0.73
CA ILE A 162 -9.39 -6.70 0.56
C ILE A 162 -8.43 -5.56 0.86
N PHE A 163 -7.62 -5.65 1.92
CA PHE A 163 -6.67 -4.59 2.25
C PHE A 163 -5.67 -4.40 1.13
N ALA A 164 -5.07 -5.48 0.63
CA ALA A 164 -4.12 -5.41 -0.47
C ALA A 164 -4.76 -4.86 -1.75
N ASN A 165 -5.96 -5.30 -2.09
CA ASN A 165 -6.69 -4.79 -3.26
C ASN A 165 -7.03 -3.30 -3.13
N CYS A 166 -7.49 -2.85 -1.96
CA CYS A 166 -7.76 -1.45 -1.70
C CYS A 166 -6.48 -0.59 -1.76
N ALA A 167 -5.40 -1.05 -1.12
CA ALA A 167 -4.10 -0.38 -1.14
C ALA A 167 -3.58 -0.23 -2.57
N CYS A 168 -3.62 -1.29 -3.37
CA CYS A 168 -3.23 -1.27 -4.77
C CYS A 168 -4.10 -0.32 -5.61
N CYS A 169 -5.43 -0.39 -5.45
CA CYS A 169 -6.36 0.48 -6.16
C CYS A 169 -6.11 1.96 -5.84
N ALA A 170 -6.02 2.31 -4.55
CA ALA A 170 -5.76 3.67 -4.11
C ALA A 170 -4.35 4.14 -4.50
N GLY A 171 -3.36 3.25 -4.50
CA GLY A 171 -2.03 3.53 -5.02
C GLY A 171 -2.05 3.88 -6.51
N ILE A 172 -2.77 3.13 -7.35
CA ILE A 172 -2.91 3.43 -8.78
C ILE A 172 -3.69 4.75 -8.98
N LEU A 173 -4.77 4.98 -8.23
CA LEU A 173 -5.51 6.25 -8.28
C LEU A 173 -4.61 7.44 -7.89
N GLY A 174 -3.77 7.26 -6.87
CA GLY A 174 -2.75 8.23 -6.48
C GLY A 174 -1.75 8.48 -7.61
N ALA A 175 -1.23 7.43 -8.24
CA ALA A 175 -0.34 7.55 -9.39
C ALA A 175 -0.99 8.26 -10.59
N VAL A 176 -2.27 8.03 -10.85
CA VAL A 176 -3.06 8.75 -11.87
C VAL A 176 -3.14 10.24 -11.54
N ASN A 177 -3.43 10.60 -10.28
CA ASN A 177 -3.47 11.99 -9.85
C ASN A 177 -2.10 12.67 -10.05
N LEU A 178 -1.04 12.04 -9.55
CA LEU A 178 0.34 12.52 -9.72
C LEU A 178 0.73 12.67 -11.20
N GLY A 179 0.34 11.71 -12.05
CA GLY A 179 0.61 11.77 -13.49
C GLY A 179 -0.12 12.92 -14.17
N LYS A 180 -1.37 13.19 -13.82
CA LYS A 180 -2.14 14.34 -14.34
C LYS A 180 -1.46 15.66 -13.97
N GLU A 181 -1.00 15.80 -12.73
CA GLU A 181 -0.25 16.98 -12.28
C GLU A 181 1.05 17.17 -13.06
N LEU A 182 1.71 16.08 -13.46
CA LEU A 182 2.90 16.08 -14.31
C LEU A 182 2.61 16.13 -15.82
N ASN A 183 1.34 16.19 -16.25
CA ASN A 183 0.91 16.07 -17.66
C ASN A 183 1.42 14.79 -18.36
N LYS A 184 1.42 13.66 -17.65
CA LYS A 184 1.75 12.33 -18.17
C LYS A 184 0.50 11.64 -18.69
N ASP A 185 0.66 10.74 -19.66
CA ASP A 185 -0.44 9.88 -20.09
C ASP A 185 -0.62 8.74 -19.08
N VAL A 186 -1.75 8.77 -18.39
CA VAL A 186 -2.14 7.79 -17.35
C VAL A 186 -3.52 7.19 -17.64
N SER A 187 -3.98 7.30 -18.89
CA SER A 187 -5.33 6.89 -19.31
C SER A 187 -5.63 5.42 -18.98
N ILE A 188 -4.69 4.52 -19.29
CA ILE A 188 -4.81 3.08 -19.00
C ILE A 188 -4.89 2.83 -17.48
N TRP A 189 -4.05 3.50 -16.70
CA TRP A 189 -4.06 3.35 -15.23
C TRP A 189 -5.38 3.85 -14.62
N GLU A 190 -5.94 4.92 -15.17
CA GLU A 190 -7.23 5.46 -14.77
C GLU A 190 -8.39 4.48 -15.10
N GLU A 191 -8.35 3.84 -16.27
CA GLU A 191 -9.33 2.82 -16.64
C GLU A 191 -9.22 1.58 -15.74
N GLU A 192 -8.02 1.03 -15.57
CA GLU A 192 -7.79 -0.17 -14.76
C GLU A 192 -8.13 0.08 -13.28
N SER A 193 -7.79 1.24 -12.72
CA SER A 193 -8.15 1.56 -11.33
C SER A 193 -9.65 1.65 -11.10
N LYS A 194 -10.43 2.15 -12.06
CA LYS A 194 -11.91 2.13 -12.00
C LYS A 194 -12.45 0.71 -12.02
N ILE A 195 -11.94 -0.13 -12.93
CA ILE A 195 -12.32 -1.55 -13.02
C ILE A 195 -12.01 -2.29 -11.71
N ILE A 196 -10.83 -2.06 -11.13
CA ILE A 196 -10.43 -2.66 -9.85
C ILE A 196 -11.33 -2.15 -8.72
N LYS A 197 -11.58 -0.83 -8.65
CA LYS A 197 -12.45 -0.22 -7.64
C LYS A 197 -13.85 -0.83 -7.67
N ASP A 198 -14.48 -0.91 -8.84
CA ASP A 198 -15.81 -1.49 -8.99
C ASP A 198 -15.81 -2.98 -8.60
N SER A 199 -14.75 -3.71 -8.95
CA SER A 199 -14.59 -5.12 -8.57
C SER A 199 -14.43 -5.29 -7.07
N ILE A 200 -13.72 -4.38 -6.38
CA ILE A 200 -13.61 -4.40 -4.92
C ILE A 200 -14.99 -4.22 -4.30
N LEU A 201 -15.71 -3.18 -4.69
CA LEU A 201 -16.99 -2.82 -4.09
C LEU A 201 -18.09 -3.84 -4.36
N THR A 202 -18.01 -4.58 -5.47
CA THR A 202 -19.01 -5.59 -5.83
C THR A 202 -18.65 -6.99 -5.36
N LYS A 203 -17.39 -7.43 -5.49
CA LYS A 203 -16.99 -8.82 -5.21
C LYS A 203 -16.64 -9.08 -3.75
N PHE A 204 -16.09 -8.09 -3.05
CA PHE A 204 -15.85 -8.24 -1.60
C PHE A 204 -17.09 -7.91 -0.77
N TRP A 205 -18.10 -7.22 -1.29
CA TRP A 205 -19.28 -6.92 -0.49
C TRP A 205 -20.14 -8.17 -0.26
N SER A 206 -20.50 -8.43 0.99
CA SER A 206 -21.45 -9.50 1.34
C SER A 206 -22.78 -8.90 1.77
N PRO A 207 -23.83 -8.91 0.93
CA PRO A 207 -25.15 -8.39 1.30
C PRO A 207 -25.75 -9.08 2.53
N ARG A 208 -25.44 -10.38 2.71
CA ARG A 208 -25.88 -11.17 3.86
C ARG A 208 -25.24 -10.69 5.17
N ARG A 209 -23.97 -10.30 5.14
CA ARG A 209 -23.24 -9.83 6.33
C ARG A 209 -23.32 -8.33 6.53
N GLN A 210 -23.70 -7.60 5.49
CA GLN A 210 -23.61 -6.13 5.44
C GLN A 210 -22.20 -5.63 5.74
N SER A 211 -21.20 -6.40 5.32
CA SER A 211 -19.80 -6.07 5.49
C SER A 211 -18.98 -6.61 4.32
N PHE A 212 -17.75 -6.11 4.21
CA PHE A 212 -16.80 -6.62 3.25
C PHE A 212 -16.16 -7.92 3.73
N LEU A 213 -15.90 -8.82 2.78
CA LEU A 213 -15.13 -10.03 2.99
C LEU A 213 -13.66 -9.68 3.10
N LYS A 214 -12.95 -10.30 4.06
CA LYS A 214 -11.51 -10.11 4.19
C LYS A 214 -10.75 -10.73 3.02
N ASN A 215 -11.00 -12.01 2.74
CA ASN A 215 -10.26 -12.74 1.72
C ASN A 215 -11.17 -13.66 0.90
N ILE A 216 -10.94 -13.67 -0.41
CA ILE A 216 -11.53 -14.56 -1.39
C ILE A 216 -10.44 -15.56 -1.81
N GLN A 217 -10.52 -16.79 -1.30
CA GLN A 217 -9.51 -17.82 -1.60
C GLN A 217 -9.63 -18.37 -3.03
N VAL A 218 -8.52 -18.86 -3.53
CA VAL A 218 -8.45 -19.61 -4.79
C VAL A 218 -8.27 -21.10 -4.49
N ARG A 219 -9.10 -21.97 -5.09
CA ARG A 219 -9.01 -23.43 -4.93
C ARG A 219 -7.93 -24.11 -5.78
N ASP A 220 -7.66 -23.64 -7.01
CA ASP A 220 -6.73 -24.31 -7.93
C ASP A 220 -5.62 -23.36 -8.39
N LYS A 221 -4.44 -23.51 -7.78
CA LYS A 221 -3.26 -22.63 -7.98
C LYS A 221 -2.51 -22.89 -9.29
N ASN A 222 -2.81 -23.99 -9.98
CA ASN A 222 -2.03 -24.49 -11.12
C ASN A 222 -2.69 -24.23 -12.48
N ARG A 223 -3.76 -23.44 -12.55
CA ARG A 223 -4.43 -23.06 -13.80
C ARG A 223 -4.10 -21.63 -14.19
N ASP A 224 -3.91 -21.39 -15.48
CA ASP A 224 -3.75 -20.05 -16.08
C ASP A 224 -4.92 -19.74 -17.04
N PRO A 225 -5.75 -18.71 -16.80
CA PRO A 225 -5.76 -17.91 -15.57
C PRO A 225 -6.24 -18.74 -14.39
N VAL A 226 -5.81 -18.32 -13.21
CA VAL A 226 -6.25 -18.90 -11.93
C VAL A 226 -7.78 -18.78 -11.86
N LYS A 227 -8.49 -19.90 -12.01
CA LYS A 227 -9.96 -19.94 -12.05
C LYS A 227 -10.55 -19.77 -10.65
N TYR A 228 -11.54 -18.90 -10.55
CA TYR A 228 -12.29 -18.69 -9.31
C TYR A 228 -13.46 -19.68 -9.18
N ASP A 229 -13.78 -20.05 -7.94
CA ASP A 229 -14.97 -20.82 -7.59
C ASP A 229 -15.88 -19.91 -6.75
N GLU A 230 -17.09 -19.66 -7.21
CA GLU A 230 -18.09 -18.86 -6.48
C GLU A 230 -18.46 -19.46 -5.10
N PHE A 231 -18.11 -20.73 -4.87
CA PHE A 231 -18.21 -21.45 -3.60
C PHE A 231 -16.86 -21.60 -2.86
N ALA A 232 -15.82 -20.88 -3.28
CA ALA A 232 -14.53 -20.88 -2.61
C ALA A 232 -14.64 -20.42 -1.15
N SER A 233 -13.76 -20.95 -0.30
CA SER A 233 -13.76 -20.66 1.13
C SER A 233 -13.47 -19.18 1.38
N VAL A 234 -14.48 -18.45 1.82
CA VAL A 234 -14.35 -17.06 2.26
C VAL A 234 -13.84 -17.06 3.68
N VAL A 235 -12.66 -16.47 3.91
CA VAL A 235 -12.22 -16.20 5.28
C VAL A 235 -12.91 -14.93 5.74
N SER A 236 -13.75 -15.10 6.76
CA SER A 236 -14.58 -14.03 7.33
C SER A 236 -14.12 -13.62 8.71
N ASN A 237 -12.83 -13.84 9.05
CA ASN A 237 -12.30 -13.32 10.30
C ASN A 237 -12.55 -11.81 10.33
N VAL A 238 -13.36 -11.41 11.31
CA VAL A 238 -13.77 -10.03 11.55
C VAL A 238 -12.54 -9.32 12.10
N ASP A 239 -11.74 -8.76 11.20
CA ASP A 239 -10.68 -7.84 11.56
C ASP A 239 -10.89 -6.51 10.85
N VAL A 240 -10.07 -5.53 11.22
CA VAL A 240 -10.18 -4.16 10.73
C VAL A 240 -9.95 -4.01 9.21
N ALA A 241 -9.55 -5.07 8.50
CA ALA A 241 -9.37 -5.03 7.04
C ALA A 241 -10.68 -4.78 6.30
N GLU A 242 -11.85 -5.10 6.88
CA GLU A 242 -13.16 -4.80 6.27
C GLU A 242 -13.39 -3.29 6.06
N TYR A 243 -12.69 -2.43 6.81
CA TYR A 243 -12.74 -0.97 6.67
C TYR A 243 -11.73 -0.44 5.66
N ALA A 244 -10.95 -1.29 5.00
CA ALA A 244 -9.94 -0.88 4.02
C ALA A 244 -10.49 0.02 2.91
N PRO A 245 -11.70 -0.19 2.35
CA PRO A 245 -12.25 0.73 1.36
C PRO A 245 -12.36 2.18 1.87
N ALA A 246 -12.77 2.37 3.13
CA ALA A 246 -12.85 3.70 3.73
C ALA A 246 -11.46 4.25 4.07
N TYR A 247 -10.56 3.41 4.61
CA TYR A 247 -9.20 3.81 4.95
C TYR A 247 -8.40 4.32 3.73
N PHE A 248 -8.67 3.76 2.56
CA PHE A 248 -8.01 4.10 1.29
C PHE A 248 -8.85 5.03 0.39
N ASP A 249 -9.82 5.76 0.96
CA ASP A 249 -10.64 6.76 0.27
C ASP A 249 -11.37 6.23 -0.99
N LEU A 250 -11.79 4.96 -0.96
CA LEU A 250 -12.53 4.32 -2.07
C LEU A 250 -14.04 4.47 -1.95
N ILE A 251 -14.58 4.81 -0.78
CA ILE A 251 -16.01 5.07 -0.51
C ILE A 251 -16.23 6.33 0.31
#